data_AF-A0A3L0W0G5-F1
#
_entry.id   AF-A0A3L0W0G5-F1
#
_cell.length_a   1.000
_cell.length_b   1.000
_cell.length_c   1.000
_cell.angle_alpha   90.00
_cell.angle_beta   90.00
_cell.angle_gamma   90.00
#
_symmetry.space_group_name_H-M   'P 1'
#
loop_
_entity.id
_entity.type
_entity.pdbx_description
1 polymer ?
#
loop_
_entity_poly.entity_id
_entity_poly.type
_entity_poly.pdbx_seq_one_letter_code
_entity_poly.pdbx_strand_id
1 'polypeptide(L)'
;MENVLNIATIPIADKVQRHMMASYYALQLEALQSEAKRLGYYFAQSDFAANIPPVLAERLAWATEYRRRSYLYPNIPTKWERQVRWSMEDGYAQEYLSSMLAALAALGVRLQAGPQAYDLLAAEVCCQLEKNNLPSEPGPIRDSEFGVPSLAEVLSTTQDTSKENILT
;
A
#
# COMPACT_ATOMS: atom_id res chain seq x y z
N MET A 1 50.25 -5.09 9.63
CA MET A 1 49.49 -3.88 9.23
C MET A 1 48.19 -4.35 8.65
N GLU A 2 47.08 -4.05 9.30
CA GLU A 2 45.76 -4.31 8.73
C GLU A 2 45.62 -3.53 7.43
N ASN A 3 45.07 -4.19 6.40
CA ASN A 3 44.88 -3.62 5.08
C ASN A 3 43.65 -2.69 5.13
N VAL A 4 43.81 -1.53 5.75
CA VAL A 4 42.72 -0.56 5.96
C VAL A 4 42.34 0.04 4.60
N LEU A 5 41.12 -0.23 4.16
CA LEU A 5 40.58 0.24 2.88
C LEU A 5 39.72 1.50 3.08
N ASN A 6 40.01 2.57 2.33
CA ASN A 6 39.12 3.73 2.28
C ASN A 6 37.89 3.43 1.42
N ILE A 7 36.73 3.24 2.05
CA ILE A 7 35.46 2.91 1.37
C ILE A 7 34.79 4.11 0.69
N ALA A 8 35.23 5.34 0.97
CA ALA A 8 34.66 6.57 0.38
C ALA A 8 35.22 6.87 -1.03
N THR A 9 35.88 5.92 -1.66
CA THR A 9 36.40 6.08 -3.03
C THR A 9 35.27 5.90 -4.06
N ILE A 10 35.34 6.67 -5.16
CA ILE A 10 34.34 6.62 -6.24
C ILE A 10 34.09 5.18 -6.74
N PRO A 11 35.11 4.32 -6.98
CA PRO A 11 34.87 2.96 -7.45
C PRO A 11 34.13 2.06 -6.46
N ILE A 12 34.28 2.30 -5.15
CA ILE A 12 33.54 1.55 -4.12
C ILE A 12 32.11 2.07 -4.03
N ALA A 13 31.93 3.39 -4.04
CA ALA A 13 30.61 4.02 -3.99
C ALA A 13 29.71 3.58 -5.16
N ASP A 14 30.23 3.54 -6.39
CA ASP A 14 29.49 3.07 -7.58
C ASP A 14 29.05 1.60 -7.45
N LYS A 15 29.93 0.71 -6.95
CA LYS A 15 29.59 -0.70 -6.71
C LYS A 15 28.48 -0.83 -5.66
N VAL A 16 28.60 -0.09 -4.56
CA VAL A 16 27.59 -0.09 -3.48
C VAL A 16 26.26 0.42 -4.02
N GLN A 17 26.25 1.53 -4.76
CA GLN A 17 25.03 2.08 -5.37
C GLN A 17 24.35 1.08 -6.30
N ARG A 18 25.09 0.46 -7.24
CA ARG A 18 24.52 -0.54 -8.16
C ARG A 18 23.93 -1.72 -7.41
N HIS A 19 24.62 -2.21 -6.39
CA HIS A 19 24.13 -3.30 -5.57
C HIS A 19 22.83 -2.91 -4.83
N MET A 20 22.82 -1.76 -4.16
CA MET A 20 21.63 -1.27 -3.44
C MET A 20 20.43 -1.08 -4.39
N MET A 21 20.65 -0.50 -5.57
CA MET A 21 19.58 -0.32 -6.57
C MET A 21 19.09 -1.67 -7.10
N ALA A 22 19.98 -2.60 -7.42
CA ALA A 22 19.59 -3.93 -7.89
C ALA A 22 18.75 -4.66 -6.83
N SER A 23 19.16 -4.63 -5.56
CA SER A 23 18.40 -5.20 -4.45
C SER A 23 17.03 -4.54 -4.29
N TYR A 24 16.96 -3.21 -4.40
CA TYR A 24 15.72 -2.46 -4.32
C TYR A 24 14.72 -2.85 -5.42
N TYR A 25 15.16 -2.92 -6.68
CA TYR A 25 14.30 -3.29 -7.80
C TYR A 25 13.95 -4.78 -7.83
N ALA A 26 14.86 -5.66 -7.39
CA ALA A 26 14.60 -7.09 -7.32
C ALA A 26 13.36 -7.42 -6.46
N LEU A 27 13.20 -6.75 -5.31
CA LEU A 27 12.04 -6.92 -4.45
C LEU A 27 10.72 -6.52 -5.13
N GLN A 28 10.75 -5.47 -5.95
CA GLN A 28 9.58 -4.98 -6.66
C GLN A 28 9.21 -5.89 -7.83
N LEU A 29 10.22 -6.39 -8.55
CA LEU A 29 10.04 -7.39 -9.60
C LEU A 29 9.50 -8.71 -9.05
N GLU A 30 9.93 -9.13 -7.87
CA GLU A 30 9.38 -10.30 -7.18
C GLU A 30 7.89 -10.11 -6.86
N ALA A 31 7.48 -8.95 -6.34
CA ALA A 31 6.08 -8.65 -6.07
C ALA A 31 5.24 -8.62 -7.36
N LEU A 32 5.77 -7.98 -8.41
CA LEU A 32 5.15 -7.95 -9.73
C LEU A 32 4.95 -9.37 -10.30
N GLN A 33 5.98 -10.21 -10.25
CA GLN A 33 5.92 -11.59 -10.73
C GLN A 33 4.96 -12.44 -9.89
N SER A 34 4.94 -12.25 -8.57
CA SER A 34 4.07 -12.99 -7.66
C SER A 34 2.60 -12.67 -7.89
N GLU A 35 2.26 -11.39 -8.08
CA GLU A 35 0.89 -10.96 -8.37
C GLU A 35 0.44 -11.40 -9.77
N ALA A 36 1.33 -11.31 -10.77
CA ALA A 36 1.07 -11.87 -12.10
C ALA A 36 0.74 -13.37 -12.00
N LYS A 37 1.56 -14.15 -11.29
CA LYS A 37 1.35 -15.59 -11.07
C LYS A 37 0.03 -15.89 -10.37
N ARG A 38 -0.33 -15.11 -9.34
CA ARG A 38 -1.60 -15.25 -8.61
C ARG A 38 -2.81 -15.12 -9.55
N LEU A 39 -2.70 -14.29 -10.58
CA LEU A 39 -3.75 -14.04 -11.58
C LEU A 39 -3.60 -14.90 -12.85
N GLY A 40 -2.73 -15.91 -12.83
CA GLY A 40 -2.53 -16.82 -13.97
C GLY A 40 -1.64 -16.30 -15.08
N TYR A 41 -0.92 -15.20 -14.87
CA TYR A 41 0.06 -14.65 -15.80
C TYR A 41 1.49 -15.00 -15.38
N TYR A 42 2.44 -14.87 -16.29
CA TYR A 42 3.86 -15.12 -16.01
C TYR A 42 4.75 -14.26 -16.92
N PHE A 43 6.00 -14.01 -16.52
CA PHE A 43 6.99 -13.32 -17.36
C PHE A 43 7.87 -14.34 -18.07
N ALA A 44 8.08 -14.14 -19.36
CA ALA A 44 8.93 -15.01 -20.19
C ALA A 44 9.68 -14.19 -21.25
N GLN A 45 10.76 -14.77 -21.78
CA GLN A 45 11.40 -14.25 -22.98
C GLN A 45 10.44 -14.40 -24.16
N SER A 46 10.04 -13.29 -24.78
CA SER A 46 9.06 -13.29 -25.87
C SER A 46 9.10 -11.97 -26.65
N ASP A 47 8.84 -12.05 -27.94
CA ASP A 47 8.68 -10.88 -28.80
C ASP A 47 7.29 -10.25 -28.67
N PHE A 48 6.31 -11.01 -28.17
CA PHE A 48 4.91 -10.60 -28.06
C PHE A 48 4.50 -10.42 -26.60
N ALA A 49 3.75 -9.37 -26.29
CA ALA A 49 3.14 -9.18 -24.99
C ALA A 49 1.69 -9.67 -25.00
N ALA A 50 1.25 -10.31 -23.92
CA ALA A 50 -0.16 -10.53 -23.70
C ALA A 50 -0.89 -9.18 -23.57
N ASN A 51 -2.18 -9.18 -23.92
CA ASN A 51 -3.05 -8.07 -23.56
C ASN A 51 -3.08 -7.93 -22.04
N ILE A 52 -3.06 -6.70 -21.53
CA ILE A 52 -3.10 -6.40 -20.08
C ILE A 52 -4.44 -5.72 -19.79
N PRO A 53 -5.44 -6.47 -19.29
CA PRO A 53 -6.71 -5.87 -18.91
C PRO A 53 -6.54 -4.87 -17.76
N PRO A 54 -7.42 -3.85 -17.64
CA PRO A 54 -7.30 -2.81 -16.61
C PRO A 54 -7.17 -3.36 -15.19
N VAL A 55 -7.96 -4.37 -14.83
CA VAL A 55 -7.92 -5.02 -13.50
C VAL A 55 -6.56 -5.66 -13.24
N LEU A 56 -5.95 -6.29 -14.24
CA LEU A 56 -4.60 -6.83 -14.10
C LEU A 56 -3.59 -5.70 -13.90
N ALA A 57 -3.64 -4.66 -14.71
CA ALA A 57 -2.74 -3.50 -14.57
C ALA A 57 -2.84 -2.87 -13.18
N GLU A 58 -4.06 -2.68 -12.68
CA GLU A 58 -4.31 -2.12 -11.35
C GLU A 58 -3.70 -2.99 -10.24
N ARG A 59 -3.90 -4.32 -10.30
CA ARG A 59 -3.35 -5.25 -9.32
C ARG A 59 -1.82 -5.30 -9.35
N LEU A 60 -1.22 -5.31 -10.53
CA LEU A 60 0.24 -5.28 -10.69
C LEU A 60 0.85 -3.97 -10.17
N ALA A 61 0.21 -2.83 -10.45
CA ALA A 61 0.63 -1.52 -9.96
C ALA A 61 0.56 -1.46 -8.43
N TRP A 62 -0.58 -1.88 -7.86
CA TRP A 62 -0.79 -1.94 -6.41
C TRP A 62 0.27 -2.80 -5.72
N ALA A 63 0.50 -4.03 -6.19
CA ALA A 63 1.45 -4.95 -5.58
C ALA A 63 2.88 -4.41 -5.58
N THR A 64 3.29 -3.81 -6.70
CA THR A 64 4.62 -3.22 -6.87
C THR A 64 4.81 -2.01 -5.95
N GLU A 65 3.83 -1.11 -5.93
CA GLU A 65 3.88 0.09 -5.10
C GLU A 65 3.81 -0.25 -3.61
N TYR A 66 2.97 -1.21 -3.22
CA TYR A 66 2.91 -1.71 -1.85
C TYR A 66 4.27 -2.26 -1.40
N ARG A 67 4.92 -3.07 -2.25
CA ARG A 67 6.25 -3.59 -1.94
C ARG A 67 7.27 -2.47 -1.78
N ARG A 68 7.26 -1.48 -2.68
CA ARG A 68 8.09 -0.28 -2.60
C ARG A 68 7.88 0.49 -1.29
N ARG A 69 6.63 0.74 -0.88
CA ARG A 69 6.33 1.44 0.39
C ARG A 69 6.78 0.64 1.62
N SER A 70 6.57 -0.68 1.61
CA SER A 70 7.01 -1.56 2.70
C SER A 70 8.53 -1.57 2.88
N TYR A 71 9.28 -1.46 1.77
CA TYR A 71 10.73 -1.39 1.81
C TYR A 71 11.25 -0.02 2.29
N LEU A 72 10.64 1.08 1.81
CA LEU A 72 11.07 2.43 2.17
C LEU A 72 10.68 2.84 3.60
N TYR A 73 9.57 2.30 4.11
CA TYR A 73 9.01 2.67 5.42
C TYR A 73 8.67 1.45 6.27
N PRO A 74 9.62 0.53 6.54
CA PRO A 74 9.35 -0.77 7.17
C PRO A 74 8.70 -0.67 8.56
N ASN A 75 8.96 0.43 9.28
CA ASN A 75 8.49 0.64 10.65
C ASN A 75 7.10 1.31 10.73
N ILE A 76 6.44 1.58 9.61
CA ILE A 76 5.15 2.30 9.59
C ILE A 76 4.12 1.59 8.69
N PRO A 77 3.79 0.31 8.97
CA PRO A 77 2.88 -0.50 8.15
C PRO A 77 1.47 0.11 8.02
N THR A 78 1.02 0.81 9.06
CA THR A 78 -0.29 1.49 9.09
C THR A 78 -0.44 2.58 8.02
N LYS A 79 0.66 3.06 7.43
CA LYS A 79 0.62 4.08 6.38
C LYS A 79 0.76 3.50 4.97
N TRP A 80 1.19 2.25 4.79
CA TRP A 80 1.50 1.71 3.47
C TRP A 80 0.28 1.72 2.56
N GLU A 81 -0.84 1.12 3.00
CA GLU A 81 -2.05 1.06 2.17
C GLU A 81 -2.57 2.44 1.77
N ARG A 82 -2.53 3.40 2.70
CA ARG A 82 -2.95 4.78 2.42
C ARG A 82 -2.06 5.43 1.38
N GLN A 83 -0.75 5.26 1.49
CA GLN A 83 0.21 5.83 0.54
C GLN A 83 0.12 5.17 -0.84
N VAL A 84 -0.08 3.84 -0.87
CA VAL A 84 -0.33 3.11 -2.12
C VAL A 84 -1.59 3.65 -2.77
N ARG A 85 -2.69 3.79 -2.01
CA ARG A 85 -3.94 4.34 -2.53
C ARG A 85 -3.78 5.73 -3.13
N TRP A 86 -3.10 6.64 -2.43
CA TRP A 86 -2.80 7.97 -2.99
C TRP A 86 -1.98 7.88 -4.29
N SER A 87 -1.03 6.95 -4.35
CA SER A 87 -0.21 6.72 -5.56
C SER A 87 -1.01 6.08 -6.71
N MET A 88 -2.11 5.40 -6.41
CA MET A 88 -3.02 4.85 -7.42
C MET A 88 -4.01 5.92 -7.90
N GLU A 89 -4.45 6.80 -7.00
CA GLU A 89 -5.36 7.92 -7.29
C GLU A 89 -4.70 9.02 -8.13
N ASP A 90 -3.42 9.33 -7.86
CA ASP A 90 -2.65 10.33 -8.61
C ASP A 90 -2.03 9.82 -9.93
N GLY A 91 -2.17 8.51 -10.20
CA GLY A 91 -1.65 7.85 -11.41
C GLY A 91 -0.18 7.43 -11.35
N TYR A 92 0.55 7.75 -10.27
CA TYR A 92 1.97 7.44 -10.16
C TYR A 92 2.25 5.94 -10.25
N ALA A 93 1.46 5.11 -9.58
CA ALA A 93 1.68 3.66 -9.54
C ALA A 93 1.52 3.01 -10.93
N GLN A 94 0.59 3.52 -11.74
CA GLN A 94 0.32 3.05 -13.10
C GLN A 94 1.47 3.44 -14.06
N GLU A 95 1.95 4.67 -13.98
CA GLU A 95 3.12 5.12 -14.75
C GLU A 95 4.40 4.36 -14.34
N TYR A 96 4.54 4.09 -13.04
CA TYR A 96 5.64 3.31 -12.51
C TYR A 96 5.62 1.87 -13.01
N LEU A 97 4.46 1.21 -12.99
CA LEU A 97 4.27 -0.12 -13.58
C LEU A 97 4.61 -0.10 -15.07
N SER A 98 4.12 0.88 -15.82
CA SER A 98 4.36 1.00 -17.27
C SER A 98 5.85 1.13 -17.57
N SER A 99 6.58 1.91 -16.76
CA SER A 99 8.04 2.03 -16.85
C SER A 99 8.77 0.72 -16.57
N MET A 100 8.33 -0.05 -15.56
CA MET A 100 8.90 -1.38 -15.27
C MET A 100 8.63 -2.38 -16.40
N LEU A 101 7.42 -2.41 -16.95
CA LEU A 101 7.07 -3.28 -18.07
C LEU A 101 7.85 -2.90 -19.34
N ALA A 102 8.05 -1.60 -19.61
CA ALA A 102 8.88 -1.13 -20.72
C ALA A 102 10.35 -1.53 -20.54
N ALA A 103 10.90 -1.41 -19.33
CA ALA A 103 12.26 -1.83 -19.03
C ALA A 103 12.44 -3.36 -19.19
N LEU A 104 11.47 -4.17 -18.75
CA LEU A 104 11.48 -5.62 -18.96
C LEU A 104 11.39 -5.95 -20.46
N ALA A 105 10.52 -5.27 -21.20
CA ALA A 105 10.37 -5.48 -22.65
C ALA A 105 11.67 -5.14 -23.40
N ALA A 106 12.40 -4.10 -22.99
CA ALA A 106 13.72 -3.77 -23.54
C ALA A 106 14.78 -4.87 -23.29
N LEU A 107 14.58 -5.70 -22.26
CA LEU A 107 15.39 -6.88 -21.95
C LEU A 107 14.84 -8.18 -22.58
N GLY A 108 13.83 -8.08 -23.46
CA GLY A 108 13.17 -9.23 -24.10
C GLY A 108 12.16 -9.97 -23.20
N VAL A 109 11.94 -9.50 -21.97
CA VAL A 109 11.04 -10.13 -21.01
C VAL A 109 9.65 -9.49 -21.10
N ARG A 110 8.63 -10.29 -21.40
CA ARG A 110 7.25 -9.82 -21.55
C ARG A 110 6.28 -10.67 -20.75
N LEU A 111 5.18 -10.05 -20.32
CA LEU A 111 4.08 -10.72 -19.63
C LEU A 111 3.31 -11.60 -20.62
N GLN A 112 3.03 -12.84 -20.21
CA GLN A 112 2.26 -13.84 -20.94
C GLN A 112 1.06 -14.30 -20.12
N ALA A 113 -0.02 -14.66 -20.79
CA ALA A 113 -1.19 -15.28 -20.18
C ALA A 113 -0.99 -16.80 -20.09
N GLY A 114 -1.23 -17.37 -18.92
CA GLY A 114 -1.33 -18.81 -18.74
C GLY A 114 -2.73 -19.36 -19.04
N PRO A 115 -2.90 -20.68 -19.02
CA PRO A 115 -4.18 -21.32 -19.36
C PRO A 115 -5.36 -20.87 -18.48
N GLN A 116 -5.09 -20.50 -17.23
CA GLN A 116 -6.11 -20.12 -16.23
C GLN A 116 -6.26 -18.59 -16.07
N ALA A 117 -5.57 -17.79 -16.88
CA ALA A 117 -5.51 -16.34 -16.72
C ALA A 117 -6.88 -15.68 -16.79
N TYR A 118 -7.75 -16.16 -17.68
CA TYR A 118 -9.09 -15.59 -17.85
C TYR A 118 -9.99 -15.86 -16.64
N ASP A 119 -10.03 -17.11 -16.16
CA ASP A 119 -10.88 -17.51 -15.03
C ASP A 119 -10.44 -16.83 -13.72
N LEU A 120 -9.14 -16.77 -13.47
CA LEU A 120 -8.58 -16.12 -12.28
C LEU A 120 -8.80 -14.61 -12.30
N LEU A 121 -8.69 -13.97 -13.47
CA LEU A 121 -8.96 -12.55 -13.61
C LEU A 121 -10.45 -12.24 -13.45
N ALA A 122 -11.35 -13.09 -13.99
CA ALA A 122 -12.78 -12.93 -13.80
C ALA A 122 -13.17 -13.04 -12.31
N ALA A 123 -12.58 -13.99 -11.58
CA ALA A 123 -12.78 -14.11 -10.13
C ALA A 123 -12.30 -12.85 -9.38
N GLU A 124 -11.14 -12.28 -9.75
CA GLU A 124 -10.64 -11.04 -9.16
C GLU A 124 -11.58 -9.85 -9.43
N VAL A 125 -12.12 -9.74 -10.64
CA VAL A 125 -13.12 -8.69 -10.99
C VAL A 125 -14.33 -8.79 -10.05
N CYS A 126 -14.88 -10.00 -9.85
CA CYS A 126 -16.00 -10.21 -8.93
C CYS A 126 -15.65 -9.79 -7.50
N CYS A 127 -14.47 -10.19 -7.00
CA CYS A 127 -14.02 -9.81 -5.66
C CYS A 127 -13.87 -8.28 -5.50
N GLN A 128 -13.46 -7.56 -6.54
CA GLN A 128 -13.36 -6.10 -6.49
C GLN A 128 -14.73 -5.42 -6.47
N LEU A 129 -15.67 -5.91 -7.28
CA LEU A 129 -17.05 -5.42 -7.28
C LEU A 129 -17.71 -5.63 -5.92
N GLU A 130 -17.52 -6.79 -5.30
CA GLU A 130 -18.02 -7.06 -3.95
C GLU A 130 -17.47 -6.04 -2.94
N LYS A 131 -16.14 -5.80 -2.95
CA LYS A 131 -15.50 -4.81 -2.07
C LYS A 131 -16.02 -3.38 -2.28
N ASN A 132 -16.30 -2.99 -3.51
CA ASN A 132 -16.81 -1.66 -3.84
C ASN A 132 -18.30 -1.49 -3.49
N ASN A 133 -19.06 -2.59 -3.44
CA ASN A 133 -20.49 -2.59 -3.13
C ASN A 133 -20.79 -2.77 -1.63
N LEU A 134 -19.79 -3.15 -0.82
CA LEU A 134 -19.93 -3.17 0.63
C LEU A 134 -20.10 -1.72 1.15
N PRO A 135 -21.11 -1.44 1.99
CA PRO A 135 -21.22 -0.14 2.63
C PRO A 135 -19.93 0.11 3.40
N SER A 136 -19.29 1.27 3.17
CA SER A 136 -18.10 1.69 3.90
C SER A 136 -18.36 1.46 5.39
N GLU A 137 -17.50 0.69 6.07
CA GLU A 137 -17.63 0.52 7.52
C GLU A 137 -17.84 1.91 8.15
N PRO A 138 -18.82 2.08 9.06
CA PRO A 138 -18.97 3.34 9.75
C PRO A 138 -17.62 3.64 10.40
N GLY A 139 -16.99 4.73 9.94
CA GLY A 139 -15.70 5.15 10.48
C GLY A 139 -15.78 5.26 12.00
N PRO A 140 -14.65 5.18 12.72
CA PRO A 140 -14.67 5.35 14.16
C PRO A 140 -15.41 6.65 14.46
N ILE A 141 -16.51 6.54 15.21
CA ILE A 141 -17.24 7.68 15.72
C ILE A 141 -16.19 8.55 16.39
N ARG A 142 -15.86 9.67 15.74
CA ARG A 142 -15.14 10.73 16.43
C ARG A 142 -16.14 11.22 17.44
N ASP A 143 -15.94 10.87 18.70
CA ASP A 143 -16.61 11.48 19.84
C ASP A 143 -16.27 12.98 19.81
N SER A 144 -16.98 13.71 18.98
CA SER A 144 -17.05 15.16 19.00
C SER A 144 -17.79 15.52 20.28
N GLU A 145 -17.04 15.98 21.27
CA GLU A 145 -17.41 17.02 22.23
C GLU A 145 -18.92 17.25 22.40
N PHE A 146 -19.61 16.26 22.95
CA PHE A 146 -20.81 16.52 23.73
C PHE A 146 -20.46 16.10 25.15
N GLY A 147 -20.11 17.10 25.96
CA GLY A 147 -19.83 16.94 27.37
C GLY A 147 -20.98 16.18 28.03
N VAL A 148 -20.73 14.93 28.37
CA VAL A 148 -21.57 14.19 29.31
C VAL A 148 -21.26 14.78 30.67
N PRO A 149 -22.21 15.46 31.35
CA PRO A 149 -21.94 15.94 32.70
C PRO A 149 -21.64 14.73 33.58
N SER A 150 -20.57 14.81 34.34
CA SER A 150 -20.23 13.78 35.31
C SER A 150 -21.36 13.67 36.34
N LEU A 151 -21.79 12.45 36.68
CA LEU A 151 -22.78 12.21 37.73
C LEU A 151 -22.38 12.79 39.10
N ALA A 152 -21.09 13.14 39.28
CA ALA A 152 -20.60 13.86 40.45
C ALA A 152 -21.04 15.34 40.51
N GLU A 153 -21.30 15.99 39.37
CA GLU A 153 -21.76 17.39 39.31
C GLU A 153 -23.29 17.50 39.54
N VAL A 154 -24.06 16.48 39.15
CA VAL A 154 -25.52 16.44 39.38
C VAL A 154 -25.87 16.26 40.87
N LEU A 155 -25.04 15.54 41.64
CA LEU A 155 -25.28 15.27 43.06
C LEU A 155 -24.80 16.37 44.01
N SER A 156 -24.07 17.38 43.52
CA SER A 156 -23.56 18.49 44.33
C SER A 156 -24.48 19.72 44.35
N THR A 157 -25.60 19.69 43.62
CA THR A 157 -26.52 20.85 43.49
C THR A 157 -27.80 20.72 44.32
N THR A 158 -27.91 19.72 45.20
CA THR A 158 -29.09 19.48 46.04
C THR A 158 -28.85 19.54 47.55
N GLN A 159 -27.76 20.18 47.99
CA GLN A 159 -27.52 20.50 49.39
C GLN A 159 -27.10 21.97 49.56
N ASP A 160 -28.06 22.88 49.47
CA ASP A 160 -28.22 23.94 50.49
C ASP A 160 -29.42 24.81 50.17
N THR A 161 -30.58 24.48 50.75
CA THR A 161 -31.56 25.47 51.20
C THR A 161 -32.58 24.75 52.07
N SER A 162 -32.34 24.68 53.37
CA SER A 162 -33.41 24.76 54.36
C SER A 162 -32.86 24.95 55.76
N LYS A 163 -33.48 25.94 56.42
CA LYS A 163 -33.56 26.27 57.86
C LYS A 163 -32.62 27.38 58.33
N GLU A 164 -33.07 28.43 59.04
CA GLU A 164 -34.39 28.77 59.59
C GLU A 164 -34.34 30.22 60.15
N ASN A 165 -35.49 30.90 60.11
CA ASN A 165 -36.03 31.85 61.11
C ASN A 165 -35.25 33.13 61.51
N ILE A 166 -35.96 34.28 61.57
CA ILE A 166 -36.68 34.74 62.77
C ILE A 166 -37.61 35.94 62.43
N LEU A 167 -38.80 35.86 63.03
CA LEU A 167 -39.91 36.79 63.16
C LEU A 167 -39.51 38.08 63.92
N THR A 168 -39.89 39.29 63.48
CA THR A 168 -40.90 40.23 64.04
C THR A 168 -40.80 41.58 63.33
#